data_AF-A0A6C0ADD3-F1
#
_entry.id   AF-A0A6C0ADD3-F1
#
_cell.length_a   1.000
_cell.length_b   1.000
_cell.length_c   1.000
_cell.angle_alpha   90.00
_cell.angle_beta   90.00
_cell.angle_gamma   90.00
#
_symmetry.space_group_name_H-M   'P 1'
#
loop_
_entity.id
_entity.type
_entity.pdbx_description
1 polymer ?
#
loop_
_entity_poly.entity_id
_entity_poly.type
_entity_poly.pdbx_seq_one_letter_code
_entity_poly.pdbx_strand_id
1 'polypeptide(L)'
;MSLGFIITRNIVSEKTDKYWKECCKCIRKFYPENLILIIDDNSKKEFITPETDLNNYQIIESEFPGSGELLAYYYFHKTKLFEKAIIIHDSVFLNSSLDTENVTSVRFLFSFIHQWNNNSENLSLIDYLNSEKFNTSELKELYNDTNKWYGCFGLQSIITLEFIERLQEKYDIFKLLNIVRCRPKRCCMERVFAVICIYEDENVFKNKAMFGNIHDFSPWGYTFDQYLKNGTQNKTIIKCWSGR
;
A
#
# COMPACT_ATOMS: atom_id res chain seq x y z
N MET A 1 -16.93 -12.10 -3.43
CA MET A 1 -16.59 -10.86 -2.72
C MET A 1 -16.45 -9.72 -3.72
N SER A 2 -16.98 -8.53 -3.43
CA SER A 2 -16.74 -7.36 -4.30
C SER A 2 -15.28 -6.92 -4.21
N LEU A 3 -14.66 -6.64 -5.37
CA LEU A 3 -13.25 -6.24 -5.49
C LEU A 3 -13.16 -4.79 -5.97
N GLY A 4 -12.30 -3.99 -5.34
CA GLY A 4 -11.97 -2.65 -5.76
C GLY A 4 -10.47 -2.37 -5.71
N PHE A 5 -10.07 -1.24 -6.27
CA PHE A 5 -8.71 -0.72 -6.21
C PHE A 5 -8.65 0.51 -5.33
N ILE A 6 -7.53 0.67 -4.60
CA ILE A 6 -7.24 1.90 -3.87
C ILE A 6 -5.85 2.40 -4.27
N ILE A 7 -5.80 3.67 -4.67
CA ILE A 7 -4.56 4.35 -5.05
C ILE A 7 -4.44 5.59 -4.19
N THR A 8 -3.28 5.80 -3.56
CA THR A 8 -2.95 7.08 -2.95
C THR A 8 -2.15 7.90 -3.95
N ARG A 9 -2.55 9.14 -4.20
CA ARG A 9 -1.83 10.09 -5.06
C ARG A 9 -1.44 11.33 -4.29
N ASN A 10 -0.30 11.91 -4.68
CA ASN A 10 0.14 13.24 -4.28
C ASN A 10 0.74 13.91 -5.50
N ILE A 11 -0.03 14.78 -6.16
CA ILE A 11 0.35 15.43 -7.41
C ILE A 11 1.12 16.71 -7.05
N VAL A 12 2.41 16.76 -7.39
CA VAL A 12 3.30 17.91 -7.12
C VAL A 12 4.01 18.43 -8.36
N SER A 13 3.73 17.81 -9.51
CA SER A 13 4.26 18.14 -10.83
C SER A 13 3.40 17.48 -11.92
N GLU A 14 3.56 17.92 -13.17
CA GLU A 14 2.95 17.25 -14.33
C GLU A 14 3.32 15.76 -14.43
N LYS A 15 4.56 15.39 -14.06
CA LYS A 15 5.01 14.00 -14.09
C LYS A 15 4.22 13.14 -13.12
N THR A 16 3.94 13.66 -11.93
CA THR A 16 3.14 12.95 -10.92
C THR A 16 1.65 12.89 -11.27
N ASP A 17 1.14 13.86 -12.03
CA ASP A 17 -0.22 13.79 -12.59
C ASP A 17 -0.33 12.66 -13.62
N LYS A 18 0.70 12.46 -14.45
CA LYS A 18 0.74 11.35 -15.42
C LYS A 18 0.78 9.97 -14.75
N TYR A 19 1.38 9.82 -13.58
CA TYR A 19 1.53 8.51 -12.93
C TYR A 19 0.18 7.91 -12.55
N TRP A 20 -0.64 8.61 -11.77
CA TRP A 20 -1.90 8.05 -11.29
C TRP A 20 -2.86 7.76 -12.46
N LYS A 21 -2.84 8.60 -13.50
CA LYS A 21 -3.62 8.42 -14.73
C LYS A 21 -3.21 7.14 -15.46
N GLU A 22 -1.92 6.95 -15.66
CA GLU A 22 -1.40 5.73 -16.29
C GLU A 22 -1.70 4.49 -15.45
N CYS A 23 -1.58 4.59 -14.13
CA CYS A 23 -1.97 3.53 -13.20
C CYS A 23 -3.44 3.14 -13.37
N CYS A 24 -4.35 4.12 -13.37
CA CYS A 24 -5.77 3.86 -13.60
C CYS A 24 -6.05 3.28 -14.99
N LYS A 25 -5.38 3.77 -16.05
CA LYS A 25 -5.49 3.20 -17.42
C LYS A 25 -5.04 1.74 -17.45
N CYS A 26 -3.93 1.42 -16.79
CA CYS A 26 -3.44 0.05 -16.66
C CYS A 26 -4.42 -0.86 -15.89
N ILE A 27 -5.03 -0.37 -14.80
CA ILE A 27 -6.07 -1.11 -14.08
C ILE A 27 -7.25 -1.40 -15.01
N ARG A 28 -7.74 -0.39 -15.74
CA ARG A 28 -8.92 -0.51 -16.60
C ARG A 28 -8.77 -1.53 -17.74
N LYS A 29 -7.55 -1.80 -18.20
CA LYS A 29 -7.28 -2.86 -19.19
C LYS A 29 -7.68 -4.26 -18.71
N PHE A 30 -7.63 -4.52 -17.39
CA PHE A 30 -7.89 -5.85 -16.81
C PHE A 30 -9.10 -5.86 -15.86
N TYR A 31 -9.51 -4.68 -15.38
CA TYR A 31 -10.57 -4.48 -14.41
C TYR A 31 -11.47 -3.32 -14.86
N PRO A 32 -12.23 -3.50 -15.97
CA PRO A 32 -12.99 -2.40 -16.59
C PRO A 32 -14.09 -1.85 -15.69
N GLU A 33 -14.72 -2.72 -14.90
CA GLU A 33 -15.91 -2.37 -14.10
C GLU A 33 -15.62 -2.17 -12.60
N ASN A 34 -14.43 -2.52 -12.11
CA ASN A 34 -14.13 -2.40 -10.69
C ASN A 34 -14.00 -0.93 -10.26
N LEU A 35 -14.53 -0.57 -9.10
CA LEU A 35 -14.35 0.77 -8.54
C LEU A 35 -12.86 1.04 -8.28
N ILE A 36 -12.37 2.19 -8.72
CA ILE A 36 -11.06 2.72 -8.31
C ILE A 36 -11.29 3.87 -7.35
N LEU A 37 -10.93 3.66 -6.08
CA LEU A 37 -10.92 4.70 -5.06
C LEU A 37 -9.56 5.38 -5.04
N ILE A 38 -9.55 6.68 -5.31
CA ILE A 38 -8.35 7.51 -5.35
C ILE A 38 -8.34 8.38 -4.10
N ILE A 39 -7.30 8.24 -3.28
CA ILE A 39 -7.09 9.08 -2.11
C ILE A 39 -6.10 10.18 -2.48
N ASP A 40 -6.56 11.43 -2.42
CA ASP A 40 -5.73 12.60 -2.66
C ASP A 40 -5.03 13.02 -1.37
N ASP A 41 -3.74 12.73 -1.27
CA ASP A 41 -2.89 13.10 -0.15
C ASP A 41 -2.28 14.49 -0.38
N ASN A 42 -3.13 15.52 -0.38
CA ASN A 42 -2.73 16.94 -0.48
C ASN A 42 -2.01 17.31 -1.79
N SER A 43 -2.65 17.00 -2.92
CA SER A 43 -2.16 17.38 -4.25
C SER A 43 -2.16 18.91 -4.46
N LYS A 44 -1.20 19.39 -5.24
CA LYS A 44 -1.10 20.76 -5.74
C LYS A 44 -2.05 20.94 -6.92
N LYS A 45 -3.11 21.74 -6.71
CA LYS A 45 -4.21 21.92 -7.67
C LYS A 45 -3.75 22.43 -9.03
N GLU A 46 -2.67 23.21 -9.10
CA GLU A 46 -2.12 23.76 -10.35
C GLU A 46 -1.59 22.70 -11.33
N PHE A 47 -1.29 21.49 -10.86
CA PHE A 47 -0.81 20.39 -11.72
C PHE A 47 -1.89 19.38 -12.07
N ILE A 48 -3.10 19.51 -11.51
CA ILE A 48 -4.19 18.59 -11.76
C ILE A 48 -4.81 18.93 -13.10
N THR A 49 -4.65 18.04 -14.08
CA THR A 49 -5.37 18.16 -15.35
C THR A 49 -6.58 17.22 -15.34
N PRO A 50 -7.71 17.60 -15.98
CA PRO A 50 -8.87 16.72 -16.08
C PRO A 50 -8.49 15.36 -16.68
N GLU A 51 -9.14 14.30 -16.22
CA GLU A 51 -9.02 12.97 -16.82
C GLU A 51 -10.40 12.58 -17.34
N THR A 52 -10.52 12.53 -18.67
CA THR A 52 -11.80 12.36 -19.36
C THR A 52 -12.13 10.90 -19.64
N ASP A 53 -11.14 10.01 -19.57
CA ASP A 53 -11.27 8.63 -20.06
C ASP A 53 -11.38 7.60 -18.91
N LEU A 54 -11.49 8.05 -17.67
CA LEU A 54 -11.72 7.18 -16.52
C LEU A 54 -13.21 7.12 -16.18
N ASN A 55 -13.76 5.91 -16.17
CA ASN A 55 -15.08 5.61 -15.64
C ASN A 55 -14.98 4.95 -14.25
N ASN A 56 -16.10 4.92 -13.53
CA ASN A 56 -16.27 4.22 -12.24
C ASN A 56 -15.12 4.43 -11.24
N TYR A 57 -14.78 5.68 -10.96
CA TYR A 57 -13.77 6.05 -9.96
C TYR A 57 -14.37 7.06 -8.97
N GLN A 58 -13.80 7.10 -7.77
CA GLN A 58 -14.11 8.11 -6.75
C GLN A 58 -12.83 8.74 -6.26
N ILE A 59 -12.84 10.06 -6.02
CA ILE A 59 -11.71 10.77 -5.42
C ILE A 59 -12.14 11.26 -4.05
N ILE A 60 -11.32 11.00 -3.03
CA ILE A 60 -11.48 11.55 -1.68
C ILE A 60 -10.28 12.44 -1.37
N GLU A 61 -10.54 13.69 -1.01
CA GLU A 61 -9.54 14.56 -0.42
C GLU A 61 -9.26 14.12 1.02
N SER A 62 -8.00 13.78 1.32
CA SER A 62 -7.62 13.27 2.64
C SER A 62 -7.76 14.35 3.73
N GLU A 63 -8.35 13.97 4.86
CA GLU A 63 -8.36 14.79 6.08
C GLU A 63 -7.07 14.61 6.91
N PHE A 64 -6.16 13.72 6.48
CA PHE A 64 -4.86 13.44 7.10
C PHE A 64 -3.71 13.66 6.12
N PRO A 65 -3.38 14.92 5.77
CA PRO A 65 -2.34 15.21 4.80
C PRO A 65 -0.95 14.74 5.28
N GLY A 66 -0.22 14.07 4.39
CA GLY A 66 1.12 13.54 4.59
C GLY A 66 1.17 12.11 5.15
N SER A 67 0.02 11.51 5.46
CA SER A 67 -0.03 10.15 6.01
C SER A 67 0.20 9.04 4.98
N GLY A 68 0.33 9.39 3.70
CA GLY A 68 0.78 8.52 2.63
C GLY A 68 0.05 7.17 2.58
N GLU A 69 0.79 6.08 2.62
CA GLU A 69 0.29 4.74 2.30
C GLU A 69 -0.78 4.23 3.30
N LEU A 70 -0.78 4.72 4.55
CA LEU A 70 -1.77 4.34 5.55
C LEU A 70 -3.18 4.87 5.21
N LEU A 71 -3.27 5.94 4.40
CA LEU A 71 -4.54 6.53 3.97
C LEU A 71 -5.41 5.54 3.20
N ALA A 72 -4.80 4.69 2.36
CA ALA A 72 -5.55 3.71 1.59
C ALA A 72 -6.35 2.75 2.50
N TYR A 73 -5.73 2.30 3.59
CA TYR A 73 -6.37 1.40 4.57
C TYR A 73 -7.42 2.12 5.39
N TYR A 74 -7.16 3.37 5.78
CA TYR A 74 -8.12 4.18 6.52
C TYR A 74 -9.40 4.40 5.72
N TYR A 75 -9.27 4.83 4.46
CA TYR A 75 -10.44 5.07 3.62
C TYR A 75 -11.08 3.76 3.14
N PHE A 76 -10.34 2.65 3.03
CA PHE A 76 -10.94 1.33 2.84
C PHE A 76 -11.92 0.99 3.97
N HIS A 77 -11.46 1.10 5.22
CA HIS A 77 -12.27 0.86 6.41
C HIS A 77 -13.40 1.88 6.59
N LYS A 78 -13.16 3.16 6.32
CA LYS A 78 -14.14 4.24 6.49
C LYS A 78 -15.29 4.14 5.49
N THR A 79 -14.98 3.82 4.24
CA THR A 79 -15.97 3.87 3.15
C THR A 79 -16.68 2.54 2.91
N LYS A 80 -16.00 1.41 3.17
CA LYS A 80 -16.55 0.05 3.02
C LYS A 80 -17.19 -0.22 1.64
N LEU A 81 -16.64 0.40 0.59
CA LEU A 81 -17.22 0.35 -0.76
C LEU A 81 -17.11 -1.03 -1.44
N PHE A 82 -16.23 -1.88 -0.94
CA PHE A 82 -16.02 -3.24 -1.42
C PHE A 82 -15.45 -4.12 -0.31
N GLU A 83 -15.49 -5.44 -0.50
CA GLU A 83 -15.08 -6.42 0.51
C GLU A 83 -13.59 -6.79 0.39
N LYS A 84 -12.97 -6.56 -0.77
CA LYS A 84 -11.55 -6.81 -1.03
C LYS A 84 -10.93 -5.66 -1.81
N ALA A 85 -9.77 -5.20 -1.37
CA ALA A 85 -9.03 -4.10 -1.99
C ALA A 85 -7.72 -4.62 -2.61
N ILE A 86 -7.37 -4.13 -3.80
CA ILE A 86 -5.98 -4.10 -4.28
C ILE A 86 -5.44 -2.68 -4.03
N ILE A 87 -4.50 -2.56 -3.10
CA ILE A 87 -3.87 -1.30 -2.71
C ILE A 87 -2.51 -1.19 -3.37
N ILE A 88 -2.34 -0.17 -4.23
CA ILE A 88 -1.10 0.09 -4.96
C ILE A 88 -0.74 1.56 -4.98
N HIS A 89 0.55 1.84 -5.18
CA HIS A 89 1.02 3.18 -5.45
C HIS A 89 0.56 3.67 -6.84
N ASP A 90 0.44 4.98 -6.98
CA ASP A 90 0.16 5.63 -8.28
C ASP A 90 1.25 5.43 -9.34
N SER A 91 2.43 4.96 -8.93
CA SER A 91 3.62 4.70 -9.77
C SER A 91 3.79 3.22 -10.10
N VAL A 92 2.70 2.47 -10.03
CA VAL A 92 2.66 1.03 -10.27
C VAL A 92 1.67 0.73 -11.39
N PHE A 93 2.14 0.02 -12.41
CA PHE A 93 1.41 -0.18 -13.66
C PHE A 93 1.16 -1.67 -13.87
N LEU A 94 -0.10 -2.07 -13.92
CA LEU A 94 -0.52 -3.43 -14.22
C LEU A 94 -0.41 -3.72 -15.72
N ASN A 95 0.09 -4.91 -16.03
CA ASN A 95 0.18 -5.46 -17.38
C ASN A 95 -0.47 -6.85 -17.51
N SER A 96 -1.03 -7.38 -16.41
CA SER A 96 -1.96 -8.51 -16.42
C SER A 96 -2.90 -8.42 -15.21
N SER A 97 -3.95 -9.23 -15.20
CA SER A 97 -4.75 -9.45 -13.99
C SER A 97 -3.91 -10.09 -12.88
N LEU A 98 -4.32 -9.83 -11.64
CA LEU A 98 -3.77 -10.40 -10.41
C LEU A 98 -4.68 -11.52 -9.92
N ASP A 99 -4.08 -12.61 -9.44
CA ASP A 99 -4.80 -13.66 -8.72
C ASP A 99 -5.16 -13.17 -7.31
N THR A 100 -6.45 -12.92 -7.09
CA THR A 100 -7.00 -12.41 -5.83
C THR A 100 -7.92 -13.42 -5.14
N GLU A 101 -8.19 -14.57 -5.76
CA GLU A 101 -9.23 -15.49 -5.32
C GLU A 101 -8.88 -16.09 -3.95
N ASN A 102 -7.63 -16.55 -3.82
CA ASN A 102 -7.12 -17.21 -2.62
C ASN A 102 -6.70 -16.27 -1.48
N VAL A 103 -6.92 -14.96 -1.62
CA VAL A 103 -6.59 -14.00 -0.55
C VAL A 103 -7.78 -13.84 0.38
N THR A 104 -7.70 -14.45 1.56
CA THR A 104 -8.75 -14.44 2.60
C THR A 104 -8.53 -13.37 3.68
N SER A 105 -7.27 -12.96 3.91
CA SER A 105 -6.88 -11.92 4.87
C SER A 105 -6.14 -10.79 4.16
N VAL A 106 -4.83 -10.90 4.03
CA VAL A 106 -3.94 -9.98 3.33
C VAL A 106 -2.85 -10.76 2.60
N ARG A 107 -2.46 -10.26 1.42
CA ARG A 107 -1.29 -10.73 0.67
C ARG A 107 -0.51 -9.52 0.18
N PHE A 108 0.74 -9.40 0.60
CA PHE A 108 1.59 -8.31 0.12
C PHE A 108 1.93 -8.51 -1.35
N LEU A 109 1.99 -7.42 -2.11
CA LEU A 109 2.44 -7.48 -3.49
C LEU A 109 3.96 -7.67 -3.54
N PHE A 110 4.69 -6.88 -2.75
CA PHE A 110 6.14 -6.92 -2.68
C PHE A 110 6.62 -6.98 -1.24
N SER A 111 7.68 -7.75 -1.02
CA SER A 111 8.42 -7.76 0.24
C SER A 111 9.75 -7.03 0.14
N PHE A 112 10.36 -6.76 1.29
CA PHE A 112 11.77 -6.41 1.39
C PHE A 112 12.35 -6.97 2.69
N ILE A 113 13.66 -7.18 2.71
CA ILE A 113 14.40 -7.70 3.87
C ILE A 113 14.87 -6.56 4.78
N HIS A 114 15.43 -6.92 5.94
CA HIS A 114 15.78 -6.05 7.09
C HIS A 114 16.93 -5.06 6.87
N GLN A 115 17.03 -4.46 5.69
CA GLN A 115 17.97 -3.39 5.41
C GLN A 115 17.39 -2.05 5.89
N TRP A 116 18.28 -1.20 6.42
CA TRP A 116 17.94 0.17 6.86
C TRP A 116 16.89 0.26 7.98
N ASN A 117 16.96 -0.66 8.96
CA ASN A 117 16.07 -0.63 10.12
C ASN A 117 16.45 0.50 11.08
N ASN A 118 15.52 1.43 11.32
CA ASN A 118 15.56 2.31 12.48
C ASN A 118 14.81 1.63 13.63
N ASN A 119 15.50 0.74 14.35
CA ASN A 119 14.89 -0.10 15.38
C ASN A 119 14.15 0.71 16.45
N SER A 120 14.72 1.82 16.93
CA SER A 120 14.07 2.67 17.93
C SER A 120 12.77 3.26 17.43
N GLU A 121 12.72 3.72 16.18
CA GLU A 121 11.49 4.30 15.63
C GLU A 121 10.41 3.25 15.33
N ASN A 122 10.81 2.06 14.86
CA ASN A 122 9.88 0.96 14.62
C ASN A 122 9.25 0.47 15.93
N LEU A 123 10.07 0.27 16.98
CA LEU A 123 9.57 -0.13 18.29
C LEU A 123 8.68 0.95 18.92
N SER A 124 9.01 2.23 18.73
CA SER A 124 8.16 3.34 19.17
C SER A 124 6.80 3.35 18.45
N LEU A 125 6.76 3.07 17.14
CA LEU A 125 5.48 2.90 16.43
C LEU A 125 4.68 1.71 16.94
N ILE A 126 5.33 0.59 17.25
CA ILE A 126 4.69 -0.57 17.87
C ILE A 126 4.12 -0.17 19.24
N ASP A 127 4.83 0.60 20.06
CA ASP A 127 4.35 1.06 21.36
C ASP A 127 3.05 1.85 21.29
N TYR A 128 2.86 2.66 20.25
CA TYR A 128 1.60 3.38 20.06
C TYR A 128 0.40 2.45 19.88
N LEU A 129 0.58 1.19 19.47
CA LEU A 129 -0.49 0.20 19.31
C LEU A 129 -0.97 -0.39 20.64
N ASN A 130 -0.24 -0.16 21.73
CA ASN A 130 -0.63 -0.63 23.05
C ASN A 130 -2.01 -0.07 23.44
N SER A 131 -2.86 -0.90 24.01
CA SER A 131 -4.21 -0.54 24.43
C SER A 131 -4.67 -1.43 25.58
N GLU A 132 -5.84 -1.16 26.14
CA GLU A 132 -6.47 -2.07 27.11
C GLU A 132 -6.75 -3.46 26.52
N LYS A 133 -6.94 -3.55 25.19
CA LYS A 133 -7.24 -4.81 24.48
C LYS A 133 -6.01 -5.57 24.02
N PHE A 134 -4.84 -4.92 23.96
CA PHE A 134 -3.64 -5.50 23.37
C PHE A 134 -2.36 -4.98 24.01
N ASN A 135 -1.52 -5.92 24.43
CA ASN A 135 -0.16 -5.66 24.90
C ASN A 135 0.86 -5.93 23.78
N THR A 136 1.75 -4.98 23.52
CA THR A 136 2.69 -5.01 22.40
C THR A 136 3.91 -5.92 22.58
N SER A 137 4.06 -6.58 23.73
CA SER A 137 5.26 -7.37 24.06
C SER A 137 5.53 -8.49 23.04
N GLU A 138 4.53 -9.30 22.71
CA GLU A 138 4.69 -10.38 21.71
C GLU A 138 4.95 -9.83 20.30
N LEU A 139 4.36 -8.68 19.96
CA LEU A 139 4.60 -8.03 18.67
C LEU A 139 6.03 -7.52 18.55
N LYS A 140 6.61 -7.01 19.65
CA LYS A 140 8.02 -6.61 19.73
C LYS A 140 8.95 -7.82 19.67
N GLU A 141 8.59 -8.93 20.31
CA GLU A 141 9.34 -10.17 20.19
C GLU A 141 9.39 -10.67 18.74
N LEU A 142 8.23 -10.67 18.06
CA LEU A 142 8.17 -10.99 16.63
C LEU A 142 9.01 -10.02 15.80
N TYR A 143 8.91 -8.71 16.05
CA TYR A 143 9.72 -7.70 15.35
C TYR A 143 11.23 -7.95 15.52
N ASN A 144 11.68 -8.31 16.73
CA ASN A 144 13.10 -8.54 17.02
C ASN A 144 13.62 -9.85 16.39
N ASP A 145 12.75 -10.83 16.15
CA ASP A 145 13.09 -12.04 15.39
C ASP A 145 12.96 -11.80 13.89
N THR A 146 14.01 -11.22 13.30
CA THR A 146 14.06 -10.88 11.87
C THR A 146 13.92 -12.10 10.94
N ASN A 147 13.99 -13.33 11.44
CA ASN A 147 13.77 -14.52 10.60
C ASN A 147 12.29 -14.87 10.45
N LYS A 148 11.39 -14.21 11.21
CA LYS A 148 9.95 -14.51 11.24
C LYS A 148 9.09 -13.51 10.50
N TRP A 149 9.68 -12.47 9.91
CA TRP A 149 8.94 -11.48 9.14
C TRP A 149 9.78 -10.85 8.03
N TYR A 150 9.08 -10.19 7.08
CA TYR A 150 9.64 -9.32 6.05
C TYR A 150 8.76 -8.07 5.93
N GLY A 151 9.29 -6.98 5.40
CA GLY A 151 8.53 -5.74 5.25
C GLY A 151 7.50 -5.78 4.10
N CYS A 152 6.45 -4.96 4.19
CA CYS A 152 5.45 -4.77 3.13
C CYS A 152 5.77 -3.48 2.37
N PHE A 153 6.44 -3.61 1.21
CA PHE A 153 6.93 -2.44 0.47
C PHE A 153 5.76 -1.53 0.06
N GLY A 154 5.78 -0.27 0.49
CA GLY A 154 4.73 0.71 0.21
C GLY A 154 3.36 0.39 0.79
N LEU A 155 3.28 -0.50 1.79
CA LEU A 155 2.03 -1.11 2.24
C LEU A 155 1.18 -1.60 1.04
N GLN A 156 1.81 -2.07 -0.04
CA GLN A 156 1.09 -2.51 -1.23
C GLN A 156 0.59 -3.94 -1.04
N SER A 157 -0.73 -4.13 -1.02
CA SER A 157 -1.33 -5.42 -0.68
C SER A 157 -2.66 -5.66 -1.37
N ILE A 158 -3.06 -6.93 -1.39
CA ILE A 158 -4.44 -7.35 -1.55
C ILE A 158 -4.96 -7.62 -0.15
N ILE A 159 -6.04 -6.99 0.29
CA ILE A 159 -6.54 -7.08 1.67
C ILE A 159 -8.07 -7.14 1.71
N THR A 160 -8.62 -7.92 2.64
CA THR A 160 -10.07 -7.99 2.89
C THR A 160 -10.52 -6.94 3.90
N LEU A 161 -11.76 -6.47 3.73
CA LEU A 161 -12.37 -5.49 4.64
C LEU A 161 -12.44 -6.05 6.06
N GLU A 162 -12.84 -7.33 6.20
CA GLU A 162 -12.89 -8.05 7.46
C GLU A 162 -11.54 -8.02 8.21
N PHE A 163 -10.44 -8.25 7.48
CA PHE A 163 -9.12 -8.25 8.10
C PHE A 163 -8.71 -6.86 8.59
N ILE A 164 -8.94 -5.79 7.81
CA ILE A 164 -8.61 -4.44 8.27
C ILE A 164 -9.52 -3.97 9.42
N GLU A 165 -10.79 -4.39 9.45
CA GLU A 165 -11.69 -4.15 10.58
C GLU A 165 -11.17 -4.81 11.85
N ARG A 166 -10.70 -6.06 11.76
CA ARG A 166 -10.06 -6.76 12.88
C ARG A 166 -8.83 -6.02 13.39
N LEU A 167 -7.97 -5.53 12.48
CA LEU A 167 -6.79 -4.75 12.87
C LEU A 167 -7.20 -3.46 13.60
N GLN A 168 -8.22 -2.76 13.09
CA GLN A 168 -8.70 -1.54 13.72
C GLN A 168 -9.33 -1.81 15.09
N GLU A 169 -10.12 -2.88 15.25
CA GLU A 169 -10.74 -3.21 16.53
C GLU A 169 -9.73 -3.60 17.62
N LYS A 170 -8.68 -4.35 17.24
CA LYS A 170 -7.66 -4.86 18.17
C LYS A 170 -6.61 -3.81 18.52
N TYR A 171 -6.12 -3.08 17.52
CA TYR A 171 -4.96 -2.21 17.67
C TYR A 171 -5.26 -0.72 17.65
N ASP A 172 -6.48 -0.34 17.23
CA ASP A 172 -6.80 1.04 16.86
C ASP A 172 -5.76 1.60 15.86
N ILE A 173 -5.47 0.82 14.82
CA ILE A 173 -4.34 1.06 13.91
C ILE A 173 -4.38 2.46 13.26
N PHE A 174 -5.57 3.04 13.06
CA PHE A 174 -5.71 4.35 12.43
C PHE A 174 -5.33 5.52 13.34
N LYS A 175 -5.14 5.33 14.66
CA LYS A 175 -4.52 6.38 15.50
C LYS A 175 -3.12 6.77 15.02
N LEU A 176 -2.44 5.87 14.31
CA LEU A 176 -1.12 6.12 13.73
C LEU A 176 -1.12 7.16 12.61
N LEU A 177 -2.28 7.52 12.03
CA LEU A 177 -2.38 8.61 11.03
C LEU A 177 -1.84 9.94 11.56
N ASN A 178 -2.00 10.19 12.87
CA ASN A 178 -1.50 11.40 13.50
C ASN A 178 0.02 11.39 13.78
N ILE A 179 0.66 10.25 13.59
CA ILE A 179 2.07 10.00 13.94
C ILE A 179 2.91 9.81 12.67
N VAL A 180 2.40 9.03 11.73
CA VAL A 180 3.02 8.73 10.45
C VAL A 180 2.70 9.87 9.49
N ARG A 181 3.51 10.94 9.52
CA ARG A 181 3.31 12.15 8.69
C ARG A 181 4.52 12.55 7.85
N CYS A 182 5.59 11.76 7.89
CA CYS A 182 6.82 12.03 7.14
C CYS A 182 7.41 10.73 6.60
N ARG A 183 8.23 10.85 5.55
CA ARG A 183 8.82 9.71 4.83
C ARG A 183 9.51 8.69 5.75
N PRO A 184 10.39 9.07 6.72
CA PRO A 184 10.99 8.10 7.63
C PRO A 184 9.95 7.27 8.40
N LYS A 185 8.91 7.93 8.94
CA LYS A 185 7.82 7.24 9.64
C LYS A 185 6.99 6.36 8.73
N ARG A 186 6.79 6.75 7.47
CA ARG A 186 6.12 5.90 6.46
C ARG A 186 6.92 4.64 6.16
N CYS A 187 8.24 4.76 6.02
CA CYS A 187 9.13 3.60 5.90
C CYS A 187 9.11 2.72 7.16
N CYS A 188 9.04 3.29 8.36
CA CYS A 188 8.82 2.50 9.58
C CYS A 188 7.48 1.76 9.55
N MET A 189 6.43 2.43 9.06
CA MET A 189 5.09 1.86 8.95
C MET A 189 5.05 0.63 8.03
N GLU A 190 5.84 0.58 6.95
CA GLU A 190 5.96 -0.62 6.08
C GLU A 190 6.38 -1.88 6.85
N ARG A 191 7.23 -1.72 7.86
CA ARG A 191 7.73 -2.82 8.71
C ARG A 191 6.72 -3.16 9.79
N VAL A 192 6.21 -2.15 10.49
CA VAL A 192 5.24 -2.32 11.58
C VAL A 192 3.94 -2.94 11.05
N PHE A 193 3.43 -2.44 9.93
CA PHE A 193 2.25 -3.02 9.27
C PHE A 193 2.48 -4.49 8.94
N ALA A 194 3.64 -4.83 8.37
CA ALA A 194 3.95 -6.20 8.01
C ALA A 194 4.01 -7.14 9.23
N VAL A 195 4.63 -6.69 10.33
CA VAL A 195 4.69 -7.43 11.58
C VAL A 195 3.30 -7.64 12.19
N ILE A 196 2.43 -6.61 12.18
CA ILE A 196 1.02 -6.76 12.61
C ILE A 196 0.32 -7.82 11.77
N CYS A 197 0.43 -7.73 10.44
CA CYS A 197 -0.26 -8.67 9.55
C CYS A 197 0.22 -10.12 9.74
N ILE A 198 1.53 -10.33 9.91
CA ILE A 198 2.11 -11.67 10.11
C ILE A 198 1.75 -12.23 11.48
N TYR A 199 1.71 -11.38 12.52
CA TYR A 199 1.25 -11.77 13.85
C TYR A 199 -0.22 -12.21 13.84
N GLU A 200 -1.06 -11.53 13.06
CA GLU A 200 -2.50 -11.81 12.95
C GLU A 200 -2.85 -12.95 12.00
N ASP A 201 -1.97 -13.26 11.05
CA ASP A 201 -2.11 -14.39 10.14
C ASP A 201 -0.73 -14.87 9.66
N GLU A 202 -0.25 -15.97 10.24
CA GLU A 202 1.02 -16.57 9.86
C GLU A 202 1.10 -16.99 8.38
N ASN A 203 -0.05 -17.20 7.72
CA ASN A 203 -0.07 -17.53 6.30
C ASN A 203 0.45 -16.37 5.44
N VAL A 204 0.39 -15.14 5.94
CA VAL A 204 0.99 -13.97 5.28
C VAL A 204 2.48 -14.22 5.07
N PHE A 205 3.19 -14.73 6.08
CA PHE A 205 4.61 -15.05 5.99
C PHE A 205 4.87 -16.33 5.17
N LYS A 206 4.07 -17.38 5.39
CA LYS A 206 4.24 -18.69 4.72
C LYS A 206 4.02 -18.61 3.20
N ASN A 207 3.02 -17.85 2.76
CA ASN A 207 2.66 -17.75 1.34
C ASN A 207 3.54 -16.80 0.53
N LYS A 208 4.42 -16.04 1.20
CA LYS A 208 5.30 -15.02 0.62
C LYS A 208 4.54 -13.89 -0.10
N ALA A 209 5.22 -12.77 -0.34
CA ALA A 209 4.69 -11.71 -1.18
C ALA A 209 4.48 -12.21 -2.62
N MET A 210 3.43 -11.73 -3.30
CA MET A 210 3.03 -12.17 -4.64
C MET A 210 4.16 -12.09 -5.67
N PHE A 211 4.99 -11.05 -5.59
CA PHE A 211 6.11 -10.81 -6.51
C PHE A 211 7.48 -10.92 -5.84
N GLY A 212 7.53 -11.44 -4.60
CA GLY A 212 8.76 -11.58 -3.85
C GLY A 212 9.40 -10.24 -3.44
N ASN A 213 10.73 -10.23 -3.32
CA ASN A 213 11.48 -9.06 -2.90
C ASN A 213 11.53 -8.00 -4.00
N ILE A 214 11.13 -6.76 -3.67
CA ILE A 214 11.08 -5.65 -4.63
C ILE A 214 12.45 -5.37 -5.28
N HIS A 215 13.53 -5.53 -4.54
CA HIS A 215 14.89 -5.24 -5.03
C HIS A 215 15.38 -6.29 -6.03
N ASP A 216 14.85 -7.52 -5.95
CA ASP A 216 15.12 -8.58 -6.94
C ASP A 216 14.17 -8.45 -8.14
N PHE A 217 12.94 -7.99 -7.90
CA PHE A 217 11.89 -7.88 -8.91
C PHE A 217 12.07 -6.69 -9.87
N SER A 218 12.41 -5.51 -9.35
CA SER A 218 12.51 -4.27 -10.11
C SER A 218 13.89 -3.62 -9.96
N PRO A 219 14.58 -3.30 -11.06
CA PRO A 219 15.84 -2.55 -10.99
C PRO A 219 15.66 -1.26 -10.19
N TRP A 220 16.54 -1.04 -9.22
CA TRP A 220 16.53 0.19 -8.43
C TRP A 220 16.66 1.41 -9.34
N GLY A 221 15.80 2.42 -9.12
CA GLY A 221 15.81 3.66 -9.89
C GLY A 221 15.15 3.57 -11.28
N TYR A 222 14.51 2.46 -11.65
CA TYR A 222 13.67 2.38 -12.85
C TYR A 222 12.63 3.52 -12.88
N THR A 223 12.69 4.35 -13.90
CA THR A 223 11.94 5.62 -14.02
C THR A 223 10.72 5.48 -14.92
N PHE A 224 9.79 6.43 -14.80
CA PHE A 224 8.63 6.51 -15.70
C PHE A 224 9.01 6.74 -17.17
N ASP A 225 10.07 7.49 -17.45
CA ASP A 225 10.50 7.73 -18.82
C ASP A 225 11.05 6.45 -19.45
N GLN A 226 11.73 5.62 -18.66
CA GLN A 226 12.13 4.27 -19.08
C GLN A 226 10.92 3.37 -19.29
N TYR A 227 9.89 3.44 -18.43
CA TYR A 227 8.63 2.72 -18.63
C TYR A 227 7.98 3.08 -19.98
N LEU A 228 7.84 4.37 -20.28
CA LEU A 228 7.25 4.83 -21.54
C LEU A 228 8.06 4.35 -22.76
N LYS A 229 9.40 4.27 -22.64
CA LYS A 229 10.27 3.82 -23.73
C LYS A 229 10.26 2.30 -23.92
N ASN A 230 10.26 1.53 -22.83
CA ASN A 230 10.49 0.09 -22.85
C ASN A 230 9.18 -0.73 -22.78
N GLY A 231 8.05 -0.11 -22.47
CA GLY A 231 6.77 -0.78 -22.29
C GLY A 231 6.74 -1.74 -21.10
N THR A 232 5.99 -2.84 -21.25
CA THR A 232 5.58 -3.76 -20.16
C THR A 232 6.65 -4.78 -19.74
N GLN A 233 7.73 -4.94 -20.51
CA GLN A 233 8.83 -5.87 -20.24
C GLN A 233 8.41 -7.32 -19.90
N ASN A 234 7.26 -7.78 -20.38
CA ASN A 234 6.67 -9.09 -20.02
C ASN A 234 6.51 -9.32 -18.50
N LYS A 235 6.45 -8.26 -17.69
CA LYS A 235 6.18 -8.35 -16.24
C LYS A 235 4.70 -8.09 -15.98
N THR A 236 4.06 -8.89 -15.12
CA THR A 236 2.68 -8.68 -14.64
C THR A 236 2.45 -7.28 -14.11
N ILE A 237 3.44 -6.71 -13.43
CA ILE A 237 3.37 -5.40 -12.81
C ILE A 237 4.72 -4.70 -12.96
N ILE A 238 4.70 -3.38 -13.13
CA ILE A 238 5.89 -2.53 -13.17
C ILE A 238 5.82 -1.52 -12.03
N LYS A 239 6.91 -1.40 -11.27
CA LYS A 239 7.10 -0.33 -10.29
C LYS A 239 8.10 0.68 -10.83
N CYS A 240 7.70 1.94 -10.91
CA CYS A 240 8.62 3.06 -11.13
C CYS A 240 9.00 3.71 -9.80
N TRP A 241 10.29 3.99 -9.60
CA TRP A 241 10.80 4.63 -8.40
C TRP A 241 10.57 6.14 -8.48
N SER A 242 9.79 6.68 -7.54
CA SER A 242 9.33 8.08 -7.58
C SER A 242 9.85 8.94 -6.43
N GLY A 243 10.50 8.34 -5.42
CA GLY A 243 11.06 9.07 -4.28
C GLY A 243 10.03 9.87 -3.47
N ARG A 244 8.74 9.56 -3.64
CA ARG A 244 7.66 10.12 -2.82
C ARG A 244 7.55 9.37 -1.51
#